data_AF-A0A183VGF2-F1
#
_entry.id   AF-A0A183VGF2-F1
#
_cell.length_a   1.000
_cell.length_b   1.000
_cell.length_c   1.000
_cell.angle_alpha   90.00
_cell.angle_beta   90.00
_cell.angle_gamma   90.00
#
_symmetry.space_group_name_H-M   'P 1'
#
loop_
_entity.id
_entity.type
_entity.pdbx_description
1 polymer ?
#
loop_
_entity_poly.entity_id
_entity_poly.type
_entity_poly.pdbx_seq_one_letter_code
_entity_poly.pdbx_strand_id
1 'polypeptide(L)'
;MECNSSFEIVQIGDDEIKAHRCFLAQHSDVFRTMFSQESMVEAEKGIVEIKDSDYQSVRAVLEYMYCGSTAMIENNVEGVLALAEKYAIKALKEFCGNYLASKINTANIGETATIGEMYSSPALIKRCARYLAENRISVLRSKEWEQLKKRNPELAIRLLELSL
;
A
#
# COMPACT_ATOMS: atom_id res chain seq x y z
N MET A 1 24.72 -5.42 -19.25
CA MET A 1 24.00 -5.28 -17.97
C MET A 1 24.44 -6.43 -17.11
N GLU A 2 25.46 -6.23 -16.29
CA GLU A 2 25.85 -7.22 -15.29
C GLU A 2 24.74 -7.23 -14.23
N CYS A 3 23.97 -8.31 -14.21
CA CYS A 3 23.08 -8.60 -13.10
C CYS A 3 24.00 -8.96 -11.93
N ASN A 4 24.41 -7.97 -11.14
CA ASN A 4 25.09 -8.23 -9.88
C ASN A 4 24.14 -9.09 -9.04
N SER A 5 24.46 -10.37 -8.92
CA SER A 5 23.75 -11.42 -8.20
C SER A 5 23.86 -11.25 -6.68
N SER A 6 24.08 -10.02 -6.21
CA SER A 6 24.19 -9.68 -4.80
C SER A 6 22.81 -9.85 -4.14
N PHE A 7 22.77 -10.75 -3.16
CA PHE A 7 21.65 -10.89 -2.25
C PHE A 7 21.74 -9.81 -1.18
N GLU A 8 20.60 -9.20 -0.89
CA GLU A 8 20.39 -8.30 0.23
C GLU A 8 19.60 -9.06 1.31
N ILE A 9 19.96 -8.84 2.57
CA ILE A 9 19.18 -9.30 3.72
C ILE A 9 18.16 -8.22 4.06
N VAL A 10 16.88 -8.52 3.87
CA VAL A 10 15.80 -7.66 4.36
C VAL A 10 15.54 -8.05 5.81
N GLN A 11 15.89 -7.17 6.74
CA GLN A 11 15.77 -7.41 8.18
C GLN A 11 14.49 -6.76 8.72
N ILE A 12 13.69 -7.54 9.45
CA ILE A 12 12.43 -7.12 10.08
C ILE A 12 12.49 -7.53 11.56
N GLY A 13 12.99 -6.64 12.42
CA GLY A 13 13.29 -6.99 13.81
C GLY A 13 14.36 -8.08 13.88
N ASP A 14 14.01 -9.23 14.47
CA ASP A 14 14.88 -10.41 14.57
C ASP A 14 14.75 -11.37 13.37
N ASP A 15 13.78 -11.14 12.47
CA ASP A 15 13.55 -11.96 11.29
C ASP A 15 14.33 -11.45 10.08
N GLU A 16 14.74 -12.37 9.21
CA GLU A 16 15.49 -12.07 7.99
C GLU A 16 14.87 -12.73 6.75
N ILE A 17 14.81 -11.99 5.65
CA ILE A 17 14.40 -12.50 4.33
C ILE A 17 15.48 -12.15 3.30
N LYS A 18 15.98 -13.16 2.58
CA LYS A 18 16.91 -12.92 1.47
C LYS A 18 16.15 -12.46 0.24
N ALA A 19 16.60 -11.36 -0.35
CA ALA A 19 16.06 -10.83 -1.61
C ALA A 19 17.21 -10.47 -2.55
N HIS A 20 16.92 -10.35 -3.84
CA HIS A 20 17.90 -9.98 -4.86
C HIS A 20 17.77 -8.50 -5.14
N ARG A 21 18.91 -7.79 -5.07
CA ARG A 21 18.99 -6.35 -5.34
C ARG A 21 18.35 -5.95 -6.67
N CYS A 22 18.55 -6.74 -7.72
CA CYS A 22 18.02 -6.47 -9.05
C CYS A 22 16.50 -6.45 -9.09
N PHE A 23 15.82 -7.39 -8.42
CA PHE A 23 14.35 -7.43 -8.34
C PHE A 23 13.83 -6.25 -7.52
N LEU A 24 14.43 -5.97 -6.37
CA LEU A 24 14.07 -4.83 -5.54
C LEU A 24 14.19 -3.51 -6.32
N ALA A 25 15.32 -3.26 -6.99
CA ALA A 25 15.56 -2.06 -7.80
C ALA A 25 14.68 -1.97 -9.05
N GLN A 26 14.26 -3.10 -9.60
CA GLN A 26 13.37 -3.12 -10.76
C GLN A 26 11.97 -2.63 -10.37
N HIS A 27 11.47 -3.06 -9.21
CA HIS A 27 10.08 -2.84 -8.78
C HIS A 27 9.89 -1.63 -7.85
N SER A 28 10.96 -1.06 -7.30
CA SER A 28 10.93 0.07 -6.37
C SER A 28 11.95 1.13 -6.75
N ASP A 29 11.49 2.37 -6.97
CA ASP A 29 12.39 3.50 -7.21
C ASP A 29 13.21 3.88 -5.95
N VAL A 30 12.67 3.62 -4.76
CA VAL A 30 13.38 3.80 -3.48
C VAL A 30 14.54 2.81 -3.39
N PHE A 31 14.31 1.53 -3.62
CA PHE A 31 15.39 0.54 -3.63
C PHE A 31 16.37 0.81 -4.76
N ARG A 32 15.92 1.19 -5.96
CA ARG A 32 16.82 1.57 -7.05
C ARG A 32 17.76 2.70 -6.66
N THR A 33 17.25 3.73 -5.98
CA THR A 33 18.03 4.86 -5.50
C THR A 33 18.99 4.44 -4.40
N MET A 34 18.50 3.71 -3.38
CA MET A 34 19.29 3.15 -2.27
C MET A 34 20.49 2.35 -2.79
N PHE A 35 20.29 1.59 -3.88
CA PHE A 35 21.29 0.74 -4.49
C PHE A 35 22.14 1.41 -5.57
N SER A 36 21.81 2.61 -6.02
CA SER A 36 22.63 3.33 -7.00
C SER A 36 23.66 4.24 -6.34
N GLN A 37 23.52 4.49 -5.04
CA GLN A 37 24.43 5.29 -4.24
C GLN A 37 25.45 4.37 -3.55
N GLU A 38 26.66 4.27 -4.11
CA GLU A 38 27.77 3.50 -3.54
C GLU A 38 28.16 3.95 -2.11
N SER A 39 27.74 5.14 -1.69
CA SER A 39 28.02 5.72 -0.37
C SER A 39 26.95 5.47 0.70
N MET A 40 25.91 4.66 0.43
CA MET A 40 24.93 4.29 1.45
C MET A 40 25.35 3.02 2.19
N VAL A 41 25.24 3.07 3.51
CA VAL A 41 25.66 2.01 4.43
C VAL A 41 24.95 0.68 4.11
N GLU A 42 23.71 0.73 3.67
CA GLU A 42 22.90 -0.43 3.26
C GLU A 42 23.50 -1.11 2.01
N ALA A 43 23.96 -0.32 1.04
CA ALA A 43 24.59 -0.82 -0.18
C ALA A 43 25.96 -1.48 0.08
N GLU A 44 26.67 -1.04 1.13
CA GLU A 44 27.94 -1.63 1.58
C GLU A 44 27.73 -2.84 2.51
N LYS A 45 26.72 -2.81 3.39
CA LYS A 45 26.46 -3.88 4.38
C LYS A 45 25.69 -5.07 3.81
N GLY A 46 24.96 -4.87 2.71
CA GLY A 46 24.09 -5.92 2.15
C GLY A 46 22.83 -6.17 2.99
N ILE A 47 22.44 -5.22 3.86
CA ILE A 47 21.30 -5.34 4.77
C ILE A 47 20.39 -4.13 4.62
N VAL A 48 19.11 -4.40 4.35
CA VAL A 48 18.03 -3.42 4.28
C VAL A 48 17.15 -3.60 5.53
N GLU A 49 17.23 -2.66 6.46
CA GLU A 49 16.44 -2.70 7.68
C GLU A 49 15.04 -2.08 7.44
N ILE A 50 13.98 -2.88 7.60
CA ILE A 50 12.59 -2.43 7.50
C ILE A 50 12.00 -2.33 8.90
N LYS A 51 11.90 -1.10 9.39
CA LYS A 51 11.27 -0.75 10.67
C LYS A 51 9.77 -0.50 10.51
N ASP A 52 9.05 -0.69 11.62
CA ASP A 52 7.63 -0.38 11.78
C ASP A 52 6.73 -1.14 10.78
N SER A 53 7.06 -2.40 10.51
CA SER A 53 6.28 -3.26 9.62
C SER A 53 6.35 -4.70 10.10
N ASP A 54 5.28 -5.46 9.91
CA ASP A 54 5.25 -6.87 10.26
C ASP A 54 5.88 -7.75 9.16
N TYR A 55 6.43 -8.88 9.56
CA TYR A 55 7.07 -9.84 8.67
C TYR A 55 6.15 -10.29 7.52
N GLN A 56 4.85 -10.50 7.77
CA GLN A 56 3.93 -11.02 6.76
C GLN A 56 3.69 -9.98 5.65
N SER A 57 3.55 -8.71 6.00
CA SER A 57 3.43 -7.62 5.03
C SER A 57 4.68 -7.48 4.18
N VAL A 58 5.87 -7.52 4.79
CA VAL A 58 7.14 -7.45 4.05
C VAL A 58 7.30 -8.64 3.13
N ARG A 59 7.00 -9.84 3.62
CA ARG A 59 7.02 -11.06 2.81
C ARG A 59 6.04 -10.99 1.64
N ALA A 60 4.83 -10.49 1.84
CA ALA A 60 3.84 -10.33 0.77
C ALA A 60 4.32 -9.34 -0.32
N VAL A 61 4.97 -8.24 0.08
CA VAL A 61 5.58 -7.30 -0.87
C VAL A 61 6.67 -7.98 -1.69
N LEU A 62 7.57 -8.72 -1.04
CA LEU A 62 8.66 -9.43 -1.74
C LEU A 62 8.10 -10.49 -2.68
N GLU A 63 7.18 -11.35 -2.23
CA GLU A 63 6.53 -12.34 -3.08
C GLU A 63 5.83 -11.69 -4.29
N TYR A 64 5.17 -10.55 -4.11
CA TYR A 64 4.59 -9.80 -5.23
C TYR A 64 5.65 -9.32 -6.22
N MET A 65 6.80 -8.82 -5.75
CA MET A 65 7.89 -8.41 -6.65
C MET A 65 8.43 -9.58 -7.48
N TYR A 66 8.49 -10.78 -6.93
CA TYR A 66 8.98 -11.96 -7.64
C TYR A 66 7.96 -12.59 -8.58
N CYS A 67 6.69 -12.67 -8.14
CA CYS A 67 5.66 -13.48 -8.80
C CYS A 67 4.57 -12.65 -9.49
N GLY A 68 4.53 -11.34 -9.26
CA GLY A 68 3.48 -10.43 -9.74
C GLY A 68 2.13 -10.61 -9.02
N SER A 69 2.00 -11.54 -8.08
CA SER A 69 0.80 -11.76 -7.26
C SER A 69 1.12 -12.58 -6.01
N THR A 70 0.34 -12.40 -4.94
CA THR A 70 0.32 -13.30 -3.77
C THR A 70 -1.00 -13.13 -3.01
N ALA A 71 -1.56 -14.24 -2.53
CA ALA A 71 -2.78 -14.22 -1.70
C ALA A 71 -2.53 -13.59 -0.32
N MET A 72 -1.27 -13.48 0.12
CA MET A 72 -0.91 -12.88 1.41
C MET A 72 -1.33 -11.42 1.54
N ILE A 73 -1.48 -10.70 0.42
CA ILE A 73 -1.95 -9.31 0.41
C ILE A 73 -3.32 -9.19 1.05
N GLU A 74 -4.19 -10.18 0.87
CA GLU A 74 -5.57 -10.13 1.37
C GLU A 74 -5.64 -10.19 2.90
N ASN A 75 -4.62 -10.76 3.55
CA ASN A 75 -4.56 -10.90 5.00
C ASN A 75 -4.23 -9.58 5.70
N ASN A 76 -3.44 -8.71 5.06
CA ASN A 76 -3.07 -7.40 5.59
C ASN A 76 -2.83 -6.37 4.46
N VAL A 77 -3.90 -6.03 3.74
CA VAL A 77 -3.78 -5.15 2.57
C VAL A 77 -3.30 -3.75 2.93
N GLU A 78 -3.64 -3.24 4.13
CA GLU A 78 -3.22 -1.92 4.58
C GLU A 78 -1.71 -1.89 4.88
N GLY A 79 -1.19 -2.88 5.61
CA GLY A 79 0.26 -3.01 5.85
C GLY A 79 1.06 -3.14 4.56
N VAL A 80 0.55 -3.93 3.60
CA VAL A 80 1.16 -4.04 2.26
C VAL A 80 1.07 -2.73 1.48
N LEU A 81 -0.06 -2.02 1.52
CA LEU A 81 -0.23 -0.73 0.86
C LEU A 81 0.71 0.33 1.46
N ALA A 82 0.91 0.32 2.77
CA ALA A 82 1.85 1.20 3.46
C ALA A 82 3.28 0.98 2.98
N LEU A 83 3.71 -0.28 2.86
CA LEU A 83 5.02 -0.62 2.31
C LEU A 83 5.12 -0.26 0.82
N ALA A 84 4.06 -0.51 0.04
CA ALA A 84 4.02 -0.14 -1.37
C ALA A 84 4.18 1.37 -1.58
N GLU A 85 3.59 2.19 -0.71
CA GLU A 85 3.79 3.63 -0.74
C GLU A 85 5.19 4.02 -0.28
N LYS A 86 5.64 3.50 0.87
CA LYS A 86 6.97 3.78 1.46
C LYS A 86 8.12 3.48 0.50
N TYR A 87 8.01 2.38 -0.25
CA TYR A 87 9.02 1.95 -1.21
C TYR A 87 8.66 2.30 -2.67
N ALA A 88 7.65 3.14 -2.90
CA ALA A 88 7.24 3.59 -4.24
C ALA A 88 7.01 2.44 -5.26
N ILE A 89 6.36 1.35 -4.82
CA ILE A 89 6.06 0.17 -5.64
C ILE A 89 4.69 0.39 -6.31
N LYS A 90 4.69 1.20 -7.37
CA LYS A 90 3.45 1.69 -8.01
C LYS A 90 2.47 0.58 -8.38
N ALA A 91 2.95 -0.51 -9.00
CA ALA A 91 2.09 -1.61 -9.41
C ALA A 91 1.40 -2.30 -8.23
N LEU A 92 2.10 -2.47 -7.10
CA LEU A 92 1.53 -3.04 -5.88
C LEU A 92 0.53 -2.08 -5.22
N LYS A 93 0.84 -0.78 -5.19
CA LYS A 93 -0.09 0.25 -4.70
C LYS A 93 -1.40 0.23 -5.50
N GLU A 94 -1.32 0.16 -6.82
CA GLU A 94 -2.49 0.04 -7.70
C GLU A 94 -3.26 -1.27 -7.45
N PHE A 95 -2.56 -2.39 -7.28
CA PHE A 95 -3.18 -3.67 -6.95
C PHE A 95 -3.96 -3.61 -5.63
N CYS A 96 -3.33 -3.16 -4.54
CA CYS A 96 -3.96 -3.00 -3.23
C CYS A 96 -5.16 -2.05 -3.30
N GLY A 97 -5.03 -0.92 -4.02
CA GLY A 97 -6.12 0.02 -4.24
C GLY A 97 -7.31 -0.60 -4.98
N ASN A 98 -7.06 -1.41 -6.02
CA ASN A 98 -8.11 -2.12 -6.75
C ASN A 98 -8.78 -3.20 -5.88
N TYR A 99 -8.00 -3.93 -5.09
CA TYR A 99 -8.52 -4.91 -4.15
C TYR A 99 -9.46 -4.24 -3.14
N LEU A 100 -9.02 -3.18 -2.46
CA LEU A 100 -9.84 -2.40 -1.52
C LEU A 100 -11.10 -1.87 -2.21
N ALA A 101 -10.98 -1.32 -3.41
CA ALA A 101 -12.11 -0.81 -4.18
C ALA A 101 -13.16 -1.90 -4.48
N SER A 102 -12.74 -3.15 -4.70
CA SER A 102 -13.65 -4.28 -4.94
C SER A 102 -14.42 -4.73 -3.70
N LYS A 103 -13.99 -4.32 -2.50
CA LYS A 103 -14.58 -4.69 -1.21
C LYS A 103 -15.39 -3.56 -0.58
N ILE A 104 -15.52 -2.40 -1.24
CA ILE A 104 -16.29 -1.26 -0.72
C ILE A 104 -17.73 -1.68 -0.47
N ASN A 105 -18.22 -1.34 0.71
CA ASN A 105 -19.60 -1.50 1.13
C ASN A 105 -20.01 -0.42 2.14
N THR A 106 -21.28 -0.42 2.56
CA THR A 106 -21.84 0.58 3.49
C THR A 106 -21.20 0.59 4.88
N ALA A 107 -20.55 -0.51 5.29
CA ALA A 107 -19.91 -0.66 6.58
C ALA A 107 -18.43 -0.26 6.60
N ASN A 108 -17.75 -0.20 5.44
CA ASN A 108 -16.31 0.10 5.37
C ASN A 108 -15.94 1.27 4.46
N ILE A 109 -16.90 1.95 3.84
CA ILE A 109 -16.62 3.05 2.89
C ILE A 109 -15.81 4.20 3.53
N GLY A 110 -16.06 4.52 4.81
CA GLY A 110 -15.36 5.60 5.51
C GLY A 110 -13.91 5.26 5.80
N GLU A 111 -13.66 4.07 6.36
CA GLU A 111 -12.32 3.49 6.50
C GLU A 111 -11.59 3.39 5.15
N THR A 112 -12.22 2.83 4.12
CA THR A 112 -11.61 2.69 2.79
C THR A 112 -11.24 4.06 2.18
N ALA A 113 -12.09 5.08 2.36
CA ALA A 113 -11.76 6.43 1.94
C ALA A 113 -10.61 7.03 2.76
N THR A 114 -10.56 6.76 4.06
CA THR A 114 -9.46 7.22 4.94
C THR A 114 -8.13 6.63 4.48
N ILE A 115 -8.10 5.33 4.16
CA ILE A 115 -6.94 4.65 3.56
C ILE A 115 -6.56 5.29 2.23
N GLY A 116 -7.54 5.59 1.37
CA GLY A 116 -7.33 6.27 0.09
C GLY A 116 -6.71 7.66 0.23
N GLU A 117 -7.04 8.39 1.30
CA GLU A 117 -6.42 9.69 1.60
C GLU A 117 -5.02 9.54 2.18
N MET A 118 -4.86 8.65 3.18
CA MET A 118 -3.59 8.40 3.86
C MET A 118 -2.46 8.00 2.90
N TYR A 119 -2.76 7.11 1.96
CA TYR A 119 -1.78 6.63 0.98
C TYR A 119 -1.90 7.34 -0.36
N SER A 120 -2.42 8.57 -0.41
CA SER A 120 -2.48 9.40 -1.62
C SER A 120 -2.96 8.64 -2.86
N SER A 121 -4.13 8.00 -2.76
CA SER A 121 -4.76 7.22 -3.83
C SER A 121 -6.07 7.87 -4.30
N PRO A 122 -6.00 8.86 -5.23
CA PRO A 122 -7.19 9.50 -5.79
C PRO A 122 -8.13 8.52 -6.50
N ALA A 123 -7.60 7.44 -7.05
CA ALA A 123 -8.40 6.40 -7.69
C ALA A 123 -9.31 5.68 -6.69
N LEU A 124 -8.82 5.38 -5.49
CA LEU A 124 -9.61 4.74 -4.43
C LEU A 124 -10.69 5.71 -3.90
N ILE A 125 -10.35 6.98 -3.69
CA ILE A 125 -11.33 8.02 -3.30
C ILE A 125 -12.46 8.12 -4.33
N LYS A 126 -12.14 8.15 -5.62
CA LYS A 126 -13.15 8.17 -6.69
C LYS A 126 -14.02 6.91 -6.71
N ARG A 127 -13.47 5.74 -6.36
CA ARG A 127 -14.24 4.50 -6.23
C ARG A 127 -15.21 4.57 -5.05
N CYS A 128 -14.79 5.11 -3.91
CA CYS A 128 -15.68 5.37 -2.77
C CYS A 128 -16.79 6.36 -3.14
N ALA A 129 -16.46 7.49 -3.78
CA ALA A 129 -17.45 8.49 -4.18
C ALA A 129 -18.50 7.94 -5.15
N ARG A 130 -18.10 7.10 -6.12
CA ARG A 130 -19.04 6.39 -7.00
C ARG A 130 -19.94 5.43 -6.22
N TYR A 131 -19.39 4.62 -5.31
CA TYR A 131 -20.21 3.71 -4.51
C TYR A 131 -21.22 4.49 -3.65
N LEU A 132 -20.81 5.64 -3.09
CA LEU A 132 -21.68 6.57 -2.38
C LEU A 132 -22.81 7.09 -3.29
N ALA A 133 -22.52 7.48 -4.53
CA ALA A 133 -23.54 7.92 -5.48
C ALA A 133 -24.58 6.82 -5.77
N GLU A 134 -24.11 5.60 -6.01
CA GLU A 134 -24.95 4.44 -6.33
C GLU A 134 -25.80 3.96 -5.14
N ASN A 135 -25.31 4.12 -3.91
CA ASN A 135 -25.91 3.57 -2.68
C ASN A 135 -26.30 4.66 -1.67
N ARG A 136 -26.52 5.89 -2.14
CA ARG A 136 -26.58 7.13 -1.35
C ARG A 136 -27.37 7.04 -0.06
N ILE A 137 -28.64 6.59 -0.13
CA ILE A 137 -29.51 6.55 1.06
C ILE A 137 -28.94 5.61 2.13
N SER A 138 -28.43 4.45 1.71
CA SER A 138 -27.91 3.43 2.63
C SER A 138 -26.61 3.89 3.29
N VAL A 139 -25.71 4.53 2.54
CA VAL A 139 -24.44 5.05 3.05
C VAL A 139 -24.69 6.24 3.98
N LEU A 140 -25.47 7.25 3.57
CA LEU A 140 -25.70 8.45 4.38
C LEU A 140 -26.41 8.17 5.72
N ARG A 141 -27.10 7.04 5.83
CA ARG A 141 -27.74 6.56 7.07
C ARG A 141 -26.88 5.56 7.86
N SER A 142 -25.72 5.16 7.35
CA SER A 142 -24.89 4.15 8.00
C SER A 142 -24.15 4.72 9.21
N LYS A 143 -23.89 3.87 10.21
CA LYS A 143 -23.06 4.24 11.36
C LYS A 143 -21.66 4.64 10.92
N GLU A 144 -21.13 3.98 9.90
CA GLU A 144 -19.81 4.24 9.34
C GLU A 144 -19.72 5.67 8.79
N TRP A 145 -20.73 6.13 8.06
CA TRP A 145 -20.77 7.50 7.54
C TRP A 145 -20.86 8.55 8.66
N GLU A 146 -21.66 8.28 9.69
CA GLU A 146 -21.72 9.14 10.88
C GLU A 146 -20.37 9.22 11.60
N GLN A 147 -19.63 8.11 11.68
CA GLN A 147 -18.29 8.09 12.26
C GLN A 147 -17.29 8.85 11.40
N LEU A 148 -17.32 8.68 10.07
CA LEU A 148 -16.46 9.41 9.14
C LEU A 148 -16.65 10.93 9.30
N LYS A 149 -17.90 11.43 9.33
CA LYS A 149 -18.17 12.86 9.52
C LYS A 149 -17.58 13.42 10.81
N LYS A 150 -17.56 12.63 11.89
CA LYS A 150 -16.97 13.04 13.18
C LYS A 150 -15.45 13.01 13.16
N ARG A 151 -14.87 11.98 12.54
CA ARG A 151 -13.41 11.76 12.50
C ARG A 151 -12.73 12.68 11.49
N ASN A 152 -13.31 12.83 10.31
CA ASN A 152 -12.76 13.59 9.19
C ASN A 152 -13.89 14.20 8.34
N PRO A 153 -14.43 15.37 8.73
CA PRO A 153 -15.52 16.03 8.03
C PRO A 153 -15.12 16.52 6.62
N GLU A 154 -13.86 16.90 6.42
CA GLU A 154 -13.35 17.36 5.12
C GLU A 154 -13.40 16.25 4.07
N LEU A 155 -12.96 15.04 4.44
CA LEU A 155 -13.05 13.87 3.57
C LEU A 155 -14.51 13.50 3.27
N ALA A 156 -15.41 13.61 4.25
CA ALA A 156 -16.83 13.36 4.02
C ALA A 156 -17.45 14.36 3.02
N ILE A 157 -17.13 15.66 3.15
CA ILE A 157 -17.56 16.70 2.21
C ILE A 157 -17.01 16.41 0.82
N ARG A 158 -15.71 16.12 0.71
CA ARG A 158 -15.07 15.79 -0.56
C ARG A 158 -15.70 14.58 -1.25
N LEU A 159 -16.03 13.54 -0.50
CA LEU A 159 -16.75 12.37 -1.05
C LEU A 159 -18.14 12.76 -1.55
N LEU A 160 -18.86 13.63 -0.84
CA LEU A 160 -20.16 14.14 -1.28
C LEU A 160 -20.02 14.91 -2.59
N GLU A 161 -19.07 15.85 -2.69
CA GLU A 161 -18.81 16.65 -3.89
C GLU A 161 -18.45 15.79 -5.10
N LEU A 162 -17.62 14.76 -4.90
CA LEU A 162 -17.23 13.81 -5.95
C LEU A 162 -18.34 12.81 -6.32
N SER A 163 -19.42 12.75 -5.53
CA SER A 163 -20.57 11.86 -5.76
C SER A 163 -21.75 12.55 -6.45
N LEU A 164 -21.62 13.84 -6.76
CA LEU A 164 -22.64 14.65 -7.44
C LEU A 164 -22.71 14.38 -8.95
#